data_AF-A0AA48KPL1-F1
#
_entry.id   AF-A0AA48KPL1-F1
#
_cell.length_a   1.000
_cell.length_b   1.000
_cell.length_c   1.000
_cell.angle_alpha   90.00
_cell.angle_beta   90.00
_cell.angle_gamma   90.00
#
_symmetry.space_group_name_H-M   'P 1'
#
loop_
_entity.id
_entity.type
_entity.pdbx_description
1 polymer ?
#
loop_
_entity_poly.entity_id
_entity_poly.type
_entity_poly.pdbx_seq_one_letter_code
_entity_poly.pdbx_strand_id
1 'polypeptide(L)' 'MCEDCFTREYPSFKSESIWLEFDLELGIKLGNGKMKYLSNTDDGEYFYQCEHCNQKWRLKDPDLSFRGYFIKVQ' A
#
# COMPACT_ATOMS: atom_id res chain seq x y z
N MET A 1 -11.42 6.19 13.01
CA MET A 1 -10.85 5.66 11.74
C MET A 1 -10.13 6.80 11.06
N CYS A 2 -8.91 6.60 10.55
CA CYS A 2 -8.16 7.66 9.87
C CYS A 2 -8.59 7.70 8.40
N GLU A 3 -9.30 8.74 7.99
CA GLU A 3 -9.82 8.89 6.62
C GLU A 3 -8.72 9.19 5.60
N ASP A 4 -7.61 9.78 6.06
CA ASP A 4 -6.44 10.06 5.22
C ASP A 4 -5.60 8.81 4.93
N CYS A 5 -5.76 7.75 5.73
CA CYS A 5 -5.09 6.47 5.56
C CYS A 5 -5.86 5.54 4.60
N PHE A 6 -5.30 4.37 4.33
CA PHE A 6 -6.07 3.25 3.78
C PHE A 6 -6.96 2.67 4.89
N THR A 7 -8.23 2.44 4.58
CA THR A 7 -9.19 1.86 5.53
C THR A 7 -9.30 0.35 5.39
N ARG A 8 -9.04 -0.16 4.18
CA ARG A 8 -9.09 -1.57 3.82
C ARG A 8 -7.70 -2.13 3.55
N GLU A 9 -7.53 -3.40 3.86
CA GLU A 9 -6.39 -4.20 3.45
C GLU A 9 -6.72 -4.90 2.14
N TYR A 10 -5.69 -5.16 1.34
CA TYR A 10 -5.73 -5.93 0.12
C TYR A 10 -4.85 -7.18 0.32
N PRO A 11 -5.38 -8.28 0.90
CA PRO A 11 -4.61 -9.50 1.09
C PRO A 11 -4.11 -10.12 -0.22
N SER A 12 -4.79 -9.82 -1.33
CA SER A 12 -4.33 -10.07 -2.69
C SER A 12 -5.02 -9.15 -3.69
N PHE A 13 -4.32 -8.77 -4.76
CA PHE A 13 -4.93 -8.05 -5.89
C PHE A 13 -5.55 -9.06 -6.86
N LYS A 14 -6.86 -9.27 -6.76
CA LYS A 14 -7.57 -10.33 -7.52
C LYS A 14 -7.57 -10.13 -9.03
N SER A 15 -7.29 -8.91 -9.50
CA SER A 15 -7.20 -8.56 -10.91
C SER A 15 -6.24 -7.40 -11.10
N GLU A 16 -5.75 -7.23 -12.33
CA GLU A 16 -4.95 -6.07 -12.73
C GLU A 16 -5.70 -4.76 -12.51
N SER A 17 -7.01 -4.71 -12.76
CA SER A 17 -7.80 -3.50 -12.52
C SER A 17 -7.77 -3.05 -11.06
N ILE A 18 -7.90 -3.99 -10.11
CA ILE A 18 -7.82 -3.67 -8.67
C ILE A 18 -6.42 -3.18 -8.30
N TRP A 19 -5.38 -3.77 -8.91
CA TRP A 19 -4.00 -3.33 -8.73
C TRP A 19 -3.80 -1.89 -9.23
N LEU A 20 -4.24 -1.58 -10.45
CA LEU A 20 -4.10 -0.25 -11.05
C LEU A 20 -4.88 0.82 -10.27
N GLU A 21 -6.09 0.50 -9.80
CA GLU A 21 -6.87 1.40 -8.94
C GLU A 21 -6.15 1.68 -7.62
N PHE A 22 -5.57 0.65 -7.01
CA PHE A 22 -4.78 0.79 -5.79
C PHE A 22 -3.50 1.61 -6.01
N ASP A 23 -2.76 1.33 -7.08
CA ASP A 23 -1.51 2.03 -7.41
C ASP A 23 -1.76 3.54 -7.61
N LEU A 24 -2.84 3.87 -8.31
CA LEU A 24 -3.28 5.26 -8.45
C LEU A 24 -3.64 5.90 -7.10
N GLU A 25 -4.40 5.20 -6.24
CA GLU A 25 -4.75 5.69 -4.90
C GLU A 25 -3.50 5.93 -4.04
N LEU A 26 -2.55 4.99 -4.04
CA LEU A 26 -1.28 5.09 -3.32
C LEU A 26 -0.46 6.27 -3.84
N GLY A 27 -0.34 6.43 -5.16
CA GLY A 27 0.35 7.56 -5.78
C GLY A 27 -0.24 8.92 -5.38
N ILE A 28 -1.56 9.05 -5.39
CA ILE A 28 -2.26 10.27 -4.95
C ILE A 28 -1.99 10.54 -3.46
N LYS A 29 -2.02 9.51 -2.61
CA LYS A 29 -1.78 9.66 -1.17
C LYS A 29 -0.32 10.02 -0.86
N LEU A 30 0.64 9.46 -1.60
CA LEU A 30 2.06 9.82 -1.51
C LEU A 30 2.29 11.27 -1.99
N GLY A 31 1.72 11.64 -3.14
CA GLY A 31 1.86 13.00 -3.70
C GLY A 31 1.24 14.09 -2.82
N ASN A 32 0.19 13.76 -2.08
CA ASN A 32 -0.46 14.66 -1.11
C ASN A 32 0.18 14.62 0.29
N GLY A 33 1.26 13.86 0.52
CA GLY A 33 1.90 13.75 1.83
C GLY A 33 1.03 13.06 2.90
N LYS A 34 -0.02 12.34 2.51
CA LYS A 34 -0.84 11.55 3.45
C LYS A 34 -0.13 10.25 3.85
N MET A 35 0.76 9.79 2.97
CA MET A 35 1.60 8.63 3.17
C MET A 35 3.04 8.94 2.82
N LYS A 36 3.95 8.23 3.48
CA LYS A 36 5.37 8.23 3.18
C LYS A 36 5.88 6.83 2.95
N TYR A 37 6.84 6.72 2.05
CA TYR A 37 7.67 5.55 1.90
C TYR A 37 8.66 5.48 3.08
N LEU A 38 8.86 4.28 3.63
CA LEU A 38 9.81 4.03 4.71
C LEU A 38 11.06 3.32 4.18
N SER A 39 10.88 2.13 3.61
CA SER A 39 11.97 1.23 3.23
C SER A 39 11.45 0.09 2.36
N ASN A 40 12.36 -0.66 1.76
CA ASN A 40 12.06 -1.92 1.09
C ASN A 40 12.95 -3.04 1.64
N THR A 41 12.53 -4.28 1.45
CA THR A 41 13.35 -5.48 1.70
C THR A 41 13.93 -6.01 0.40
N ASP A 42 15.00 -6.79 0.52
CA ASP A 42 15.57 -7.56 -0.61
C ASP A 42 14.55 -8.56 -1.19
N ASP A 43 13.57 -9.00 -0.39
CA ASP A 43 12.45 -9.85 -0.80
C ASP A 43 11.35 -9.12 -1.63
N GLY A 44 11.57 -7.84 -1.96
CA GLY A 44 10.65 -7.05 -2.80
C GLY A 44 9.40 -6.56 -2.06
N GLU A 45 9.46 -6.44 -0.73
CA GLU A 45 8.39 -5.83 0.06
C GLU A 45 8.69 -4.35 0.29
N TYR A 46 7.71 -3.49 0.09
CA TYR A 46 7.80 -2.05 0.31
C TYR A 46 6.98 -1.67 1.55
N PHE A 47 7.56 -0.82 2.38
CA PHE A 47 6.94 -0.38 3.63
C PHE A 47 6.56 1.09 3.51
N TYR A 48 5.34 1.38 3.92
CA TYR A 48 4.80 2.72 3.93
C TYR A 48 4.20 3.04 5.29
N GLN A 49 4.10 4.33 5.60
CA GLN A 49 3.48 4.82 6.82
C GLN A 49 2.52 5.95 6.49
N CYS A 50 1.35 5.92 7.11
CA CYS A 50 0.45 7.06 7.09
C CYS A 50 0.96 8.14 8.04
N GLU A 51 1.00 9.37 7.56
CA GLU A 51 1.53 10.50 8.34
C GLU A 51 0.55 10.96 9.43
N HIS A 52 -0.74 10.69 9.26
CA HIS A 52 -1.79 11.15 10.19
C HIS A 52 -1.97 10.23 11.40
N CYS A 53 -1.95 8.91 11.19
CA CYS A 53 -2.19 7.93 12.25
C CYS A 53 -0.98 7.05 12.58
N ASN A 54 0.14 7.25 11.90
CA ASN A 54 1.35 6.45 12.02
C ASN A 54 1.17 4.95 11.72
N GLN A 55 0.02 4.56 11.14
CA GLN A 55 -0.22 3.18 10.70
C GLN A 55 0.77 2.80 9.61
N LYS A 56 1.46 1.68 9.81
CA LYS A 56 2.37 1.10 8.83
C LYS A 56 1.65 0.10 7.94
N TRP A 57 2.11 0.05 6.70
CA TRP A 57 1.58 -0.79 5.64
C TRP A 57 2.72 -1.46 4.90
N ARG A 58 2.46 -2.68 4.47
CA ARG A 58 3.39 -3.48 3.68
C ARG A 58 2.74 -3.81 2.35
N LEU A 59 3.41 -3.39 1.30
CA LEU A 59 3.12 -3.71 -0.09
C LEU A 59 4.07 -4.82 -0.55
N LYS A 60 3.55 -5.78 -1.28
CA LYS A 60 4.35 -6.63 -2.16
C LYS A 60 3.87 -6.40 -3.58
N ASP A 61 4.77 -5.94 -4.44
CA ASP A 61 4.44 -5.71 -5.84
C ASP A 61 4.11 -7.05 -6.51
N PRO A 62 3.01 -7.14 -7.26
CA PRO A 62 2.65 -8.35 -7.95
C PRO A 62 3.49 -8.56 -9.23
N ASP A 63 4.51 -9.43 -9.19
CA ASP A 63 5.16 -9.95 -10.42
C ASP A 63 4.15 -10.55 -11.44
N LEU A 64 3.02 -11.04 -10.92
CA LEU A 64 1.77 -11.31 -11.64
C LEU A 64 0.64 -10.82 -10.72
N SER A 65 -0.36 -10.10 -11.25
CA SER A 65 -1.36 -9.33 -10.48
C SER A 65 -1.87 -10.01 -9.20
N PHE A 66 -2.06 -11.34 -9.23
CA PHE A 66 -2.58 -12.14 -8.12
C PHE A 66 -1.60 -12.46 -6.97
N ARG A 67 -0.30 -12.13 -7.05
CA ARG A 67 0.71 -12.45 -6.03
C ARG A 67 1.09 -11.28 -5.12
N GLY A 68 0.66 -10.07 -5.46
CA GLY A 68 0.91 -8.87 -4.66
C GLY A 68 -0.16 -8.69 -3.59
N TYR A 69 0.17 -7.93 -2.56
CA TYR A 69 -0.74 -7.62 -1.46
C TYR A 69 -0.40 -6.25 -0.85
N PHE A 70 -1.36 -5.65 -0.15
CA PHE A 70 -1.16 -4.45 0.65
C PHE A 70 -1.89 -4.59 2.00
N ILE A 71 -1.15 -4.86 3.07
CA ILE A 71 -1.72 -5.16 4.39
C ILE A 71 -1.10 -4.29 5.48
N LYS A 72 -1.79 -4.18 6.62
CA LYS A 72 -1.28 -3.45 7.77
C LYS A 72 -0.15 -4.24 8.43
N VAL A 73 0.82 -3.51 8.94
CA VAL A 73 1.87 -4.05 9.81
C VAL A 73 1.52 -3.63 11.24
N GLN A 74 1.44 -4.60 12.16
CA GLN A 74 1.29 -4.35 13.59
C GLN A 74 2.59 -3.83 14.20
#